data_AF-A0AAW6VHF3-F1
#
_entry.id   AF-A0AAW6VHF3-F1
#
_cell.length_a   1.000
_cell.length_b   1.000
_cell.length_c   1.000
_cell.angle_alpha   90.00
_cell.angle_beta   90.00
_cell.angle_gamma   90.00
#
_symmetry.space_group_name_H-M   'P 1'
#
loop_
_entity.id
_entity.type
_entity.pdbx_description
1 polymer ?
#
loop_
_entity_poly.entity_id
_entity_poly.type
_entity_poly.pdbx_seq_one_letter_code
_entity_poly.pdbx_strand_id
1 'polypeptide(L)'
;MEDNKLLRWIDNIYNGEINGEIVIVNFIYKGQITKINESISNNLKINKFNTILEKELPEKDCIYYAELLKYEDIKYLVDSGIKIIFLEYPIYELFINDINNKTLKNHDYFFIEKIDFKETIYNKEAKEIIQTKYMDLPIILKEKINNCRTRFFPHLDSSKIRTEHKILTEHKILTASLAHYIYRICQLDFYSTSTEVGRQISKLLNTKSKSITPREFNKYLEDSNLEKNIKQTRIYDLNINQIELDTKTKIAKNLIALKKEKLDISIISKATELSEKEVQKLQQKYLKLQGFN
;
A
#
# COMPACT_ATOMS: atom_id res chain seq x y z
N MET A 1 12.35 21.18 11.16
CA MET A 1 13.48 20.26 10.91
C MET A 1 12.89 18.88 10.94
N GLU A 2 12.93 18.15 9.83
CA GLU A 2 12.64 16.73 9.86
C GLU A 2 13.58 16.06 10.87
N ASP A 3 13.00 15.25 11.75
CA ASP A 3 13.73 14.46 12.73
C ASP A 3 14.62 13.47 11.97
N ASN A 4 15.94 13.68 12.00
CA ASN A 4 16.89 12.80 11.31
C ASN A 4 16.88 11.44 12.02
N LYS A 5 16.18 10.48 11.43
CA LYS A 5 15.97 9.15 12.02
C LYS A 5 17.27 8.39 12.24
N LEU A 6 18.27 8.55 11.36
CA LEU A 6 19.57 7.91 11.52
C LEU A 6 20.34 8.51 12.70
N LEU A 7 20.33 9.84 12.83
CA LEU A 7 20.91 10.53 13.99
C LEU A 7 20.26 10.06 15.29
N ARG A 8 18.92 10.09 15.35
CA ARG A 8 18.15 9.61 16.51
C ARG A 8 18.47 8.16 16.83
N TRP A 9 18.54 7.30 15.81
CA TRP A 9 18.86 5.89 15.98
C TRP A 9 20.22 5.69 16.64
N ILE A 10 21.24 6.44 16.18
CA ILE A 10 22.60 6.40 16.74
C ILE A 10 22.61 6.95 18.18
N ASP A 11 21.93 8.07 18.45
CA ASP A 11 21.87 8.66 19.79
C ASP A 11 21.20 7.72 20.80
N ASN A 12 20.15 7.01 20.38
CA ASN A 12 19.49 5.99 21.19
C ASN A 12 20.47 4.88 21.62
N ILE A 13 21.32 4.39 20.71
CA ILE A 13 22.35 3.39 21.04
C ILE A 13 23.29 3.91 22.13
N TYR A 14 23.76 5.15 22.01
CA TYR A 14 24.66 5.74 23.00
C TYR A 14 24.01 5.98 24.36
N ASN A 15 22.70 6.21 24.38
CA ASN A 15 21.92 6.42 25.59
C ASN A 15 21.36 5.10 26.20
N GLY A 16 21.56 3.96 25.54
CA GLY A 16 21.01 2.67 25.98
C GLY A 16 19.50 2.53 25.75
N GLU A 17 18.95 3.29 24.81
CA GLU A 17 17.55 3.22 24.38
C GLU A 17 17.37 2.23 23.22
N ILE A 18 16.22 1.58 23.17
CA ILE A 18 15.92 0.56 22.15
C ILE A 18 15.31 1.23 20.93
N ASN A 19 15.83 0.93 19.74
CA ASN A 19 15.26 1.38 18.49
C ASN A 19 14.11 0.49 17.98
N GLY A 20 13.15 1.11 17.32
CA GLY A 20 12.10 0.40 16.59
C GLY A 20 12.56 -0.05 15.19
N GLU A 21 13.61 0.58 14.68
CA GLU A 21 14.15 0.41 13.34
C GLU A 21 15.48 -0.35 13.36
N ILE A 22 15.81 -0.98 12.23
CA ILE A 22 17.15 -1.52 11.98
C ILE A 22 17.85 -0.67 10.92
N VAL A 23 19.18 -0.66 10.96
CA VAL A 23 20.00 -0.03 9.92
C VAL A 23 20.51 -1.12 8.98
N ILE A 24 20.30 -0.95 7.68
CA ILE A 24 20.87 -1.82 6.65
C ILE A 24 21.79 -1.00 5.75
N VAL A 25 23.02 -1.45 5.61
CA VAL A 25 24.04 -0.93 4.71
C VAL A 25 24.15 -1.89 3.52
N ASN A 26 23.79 -1.41 2.34
CA ASN A 26 23.93 -2.16 1.10
C ASN A 26 25.14 -1.65 0.31
N PHE A 27 26.11 -2.54 0.08
CA PHE A 27 27.26 -2.26 -0.78
C PHE A 27 26.90 -2.48 -2.24
N ILE A 28 27.16 -1.47 -3.06
CA ILE A 28 26.77 -1.45 -4.48
C ILE A 28 27.73 -2.31 -5.32
N TYR A 29 29.01 -2.38 -4.96
CA TYR A 29 30.00 -3.22 -5.66
C TYR A 29 30.13 -4.61 -5.01
N LYS A 30 30.33 -5.65 -5.84
CA LYS A 30 30.53 -7.04 -5.39
C LYS A 30 31.91 -7.26 -4.74
N GLY A 31 32.01 -8.23 -3.84
CA GLY A 31 33.26 -8.77 -3.29
C GLY A 31 33.88 -7.96 -2.14
N GLN A 32 33.09 -7.10 -1.50
CA GLN A 32 33.48 -6.13 -0.47
C GLN A 32 33.38 -6.69 0.97
N ILE A 33 32.45 -7.62 1.23
CA ILE A 33 32.00 -8.11 2.54
C ILE A 33 32.99 -9.03 3.22
N THR A 34 33.82 -9.73 2.45
CA THR A 34 34.80 -10.69 2.99
C THR A 34 35.82 -10.06 3.94
N LYS A 35 35.87 -8.73 4.00
CA LYS A 35 36.79 -7.94 4.80
C LYS A 35 36.18 -7.30 6.04
N ILE A 36 34.84 -7.38 6.21
CA ILE A 36 34.18 -6.89 7.42
C ILE A 36 33.96 -8.09 8.34
N ASN A 37 34.63 -8.09 9.49
CA ASN A 37 34.32 -9.04 10.55
C ASN A 37 33.18 -8.49 11.39
N GLU A 38 32.25 -9.38 11.76
CA GLU A 38 31.24 -9.07 12.77
C GLU A 38 31.95 -8.55 14.03
N SER A 39 31.55 -7.37 14.48
CA SER A 39 32.29 -6.64 15.49
C SER A 39 31.43 -5.62 16.19
N ILE A 40 31.93 -5.15 17.33
CA ILE A 40 31.43 -3.96 18.01
C ILE A 40 32.44 -2.86 17.75
N SER A 41 32.02 -1.78 17.09
CA SER A 41 32.83 -0.59 16.86
C SER A 41 32.08 0.63 17.35
N ASN A 42 32.67 1.44 18.22
CA ASN A 42 32.03 2.63 18.78
C ASN A 42 30.65 2.34 19.41
N ASN A 43 30.50 1.23 20.15
CA ASN A 43 29.24 0.72 20.70
C ASN A 43 28.17 0.31 19.67
N LEU A 44 28.48 0.36 18.38
CA LEU A 44 27.61 -0.11 17.32
C LEU A 44 27.92 -1.58 17.04
N LYS A 45 26.90 -2.43 17.15
CA LYS A 45 26.96 -3.82 16.71
C LYS A 45 26.84 -3.86 15.19
N ILE A 46 27.79 -4.51 14.52
CA ILE A 46 27.82 -4.62 13.06
C ILE A 46 27.82 -6.09 12.68
N ASN A 47 26.75 -6.54 12.03
CA ASN A 47 26.54 -7.93 11.65
C ASN A 47 26.33 -8.07 10.15
N LYS A 48 26.74 -9.21 9.60
CA LYS A 48 26.44 -9.51 8.21
C LYS A 48 24.96 -9.82 8.08
N PHE A 49 24.31 -9.25 7.06
CA PHE A 49 22.97 -9.65 6.70
C PHE A 49 23.02 -10.95 5.89
N ASN A 50 22.66 -12.06 6.52
CA ASN A 50 22.43 -13.30 5.80
C ASN A 50 21.02 -13.23 5.17
N THR A 51 20.96 -13.26 3.84
CA THR A 51 19.70 -13.27 3.07
C THR A 51 18.73 -14.36 3.54
N ILE A 52 17.44 -14.28 3.15
CA ILE A 52 16.26 -15.11 3.52
C ILE A 52 16.46 -16.61 3.86
N LEU A 53 17.57 -17.23 3.48
CA LEU A 53 17.91 -18.64 3.75
C LEU A 53 17.87 -19.02 5.25
N GLU A 54 18.05 -18.09 6.19
CA GLU A 54 18.14 -18.41 7.63
C GLU A 54 16.88 -18.06 8.46
N LYS A 55 15.90 -17.31 7.92
CA LYS A 55 14.60 -16.97 8.56
C LYS A 55 14.63 -16.40 9.99
N GLU A 56 15.80 -16.07 10.53
CA GLU A 56 15.89 -15.40 11.82
C GLU A 56 15.64 -13.91 11.63
N LEU A 57 14.80 -13.34 12.51
CA LEU A 57 14.57 -11.91 12.50
C LEU A 57 15.84 -11.20 12.97
N PRO A 58 16.25 -10.11 12.30
CA PRO A 58 17.40 -9.32 12.75
C PRO A 58 17.22 -8.85 14.19
N GLU A 59 18.26 -8.99 14.99
CA GLU A 59 18.41 -8.31 16.27
C GLU A 59 18.28 -6.80 16.10
N LYS A 60 17.57 -6.16 17.03
CA LYS A 60 17.45 -4.70 17.10
C LYS A 60 18.80 -4.06 17.43
N ASP A 61 18.88 -2.74 17.23
CA ASP A 61 20.04 -1.96 17.67
C ASP A 61 21.37 -2.40 17.03
N CYS A 62 21.26 -3.04 15.86
CA CYS A 62 22.37 -3.55 15.07
C CYS A 62 22.36 -2.93 13.68
N ILE A 63 23.55 -2.66 13.16
CA ILE A 63 23.78 -2.34 11.75
C ILE A 63 24.01 -3.64 11.00
N TYR A 64 23.20 -3.89 9.99
CA TYR A 64 23.34 -5.02 9.10
C TYR A 64 23.99 -4.60 7.81
N TYR A 65 25.01 -5.31 7.36
CA TYR A 65 25.64 -5.04 6.07
C TYR A 65 25.42 -6.17 5.06
N ALA A 66 25.12 -5.81 3.83
CA ALA A 66 24.80 -6.72 2.74
C ALA A 66 25.46 -6.27 1.44
N GLU A 67 25.71 -7.23 0.55
CA GLU A 67 26.08 -6.95 -0.83
C GLU A 67 24.92 -7.38 -1.68
N LEU A 68 24.49 -6.48 -2.57
CA LEU A 68 23.44 -6.78 -3.53
C LEU A 68 22.23 -7.42 -2.83
N LEU A 69 21.83 -6.81 -1.72
CA LEU A 69 20.60 -7.17 -1.03
C LEU A 69 19.49 -7.27 -2.07
N LYS A 70 18.56 -8.22 -1.96
CA LYS A 70 17.48 -8.35 -2.96
C LYS A 70 16.21 -7.69 -2.46
N TYR A 71 15.30 -7.40 -3.40
CA TYR A 71 13.96 -6.92 -3.03
C TYR A 71 13.25 -7.89 -2.09
N GLU A 72 13.40 -9.19 -2.33
CA GLU A 72 12.74 -10.21 -1.55
C GLU A 72 13.17 -10.11 -0.08
N ASP A 73 14.45 -9.84 0.19
CA ASP A 73 14.99 -9.66 1.54
C ASP A 73 14.34 -8.43 2.23
N ILE A 74 14.30 -7.29 1.54
CA ILE A 74 13.65 -6.07 2.05
C ILE A 74 12.16 -6.31 2.31
N LYS A 75 11.49 -7.00 1.38
CA LYS A 75 10.06 -7.30 1.50
C LYS A 75 9.76 -8.20 2.69
N TYR A 76 10.58 -9.21 2.93
CA TYR A 76 10.44 -10.11 4.06
C TYR A 76 10.52 -9.35 5.41
N LEU A 77 11.51 -8.47 5.55
CA LEU A 77 11.69 -7.66 6.76
C LEU A 77 10.47 -6.76 7.01
N VAL A 78 10.05 -6.04 5.97
CA VAL A 78 8.92 -5.11 6.06
C VAL A 78 7.58 -5.84 6.26
N ASP A 79 7.42 -7.05 5.71
CA ASP A 79 6.26 -7.91 6.00
C ASP A 79 6.25 -8.44 7.44
N SER A 80 7.43 -8.59 8.04
CA SER A 80 7.60 -8.94 9.45
C SER A 80 7.41 -7.75 10.40
N GLY A 81 7.02 -6.58 9.88
CA GLY A 81 6.77 -5.37 10.66
C GLY A 81 8.03 -4.56 11.00
N ILE A 82 9.18 -4.91 10.41
CA ILE A 82 10.44 -4.21 10.63
C ILE A 82 10.50 -2.93 9.77
N LYS A 83 10.91 -1.83 10.40
CA LYS A 83 11.23 -0.56 9.74
C LYS A 83 12.73 -0.47 9.50
N ILE A 84 13.13 0.06 8.35
CA ILE A 84 14.52 0.02 7.90
C ILE A 84 15.01 1.42 7.58
N ILE A 85 16.15 1.79 8.17
CA ILE A 85 16.99 2.89 7.71
C ILE A 85 18.01 2.28 6.75
N PHE A 86 17.88 2.58 5.46
CA PHE A 86 18.63 1.94 4.40
C PHE A 86 19.70 2.89 3.83
N LEU A 87 20.95 2.44 3.89
CA LEU A 87 22.13 3.17 3.47
C LEU A 87 22.74 2.49 2.25
N GLU A 88 23.07 3.26 1.22
CA GLU A 88 23.80 2.77 0.06
C GLU A 88 25.24 3.26 0.12
N TYR A 89 26.19 2.32 0.18
CA TYR A 89 27.61 2.62 0.16
C TYR A 89 28.26 2.05 -1.11
N PRO A 90 29.14 2.80 -1.79
CA PRO A 90 29.87 2.25 -2.93
C PRO A 90 30.77 1.07 -2.52
N ILE A 91 31.58 1.28 -1.49
CA ILE A 91 32.59 0.33 -0.98
C ILE A 91 32.61 0.32 0.55
N TYR A 92 33.10 -0.75 1.15
CA TYR A 92 33.08 -0.90 2.61
C TYR A 92 34.07 0.00 3.34
N GLU A 93 35.20 0.37 2.72
CA GLU A 93 36.21 1.24 3.37
C GLU A 93 35.61 2.59 3.77
N LEU A 94 34.72 3.14 2.94
CA LEU A 94 34.01 4.38 3.24
C LEU A 94 33.08 4.23 4.44
N PHE A 95 32.33 3.13 4.50
CA PHE A 95 31.45 2.82 5.63
C PHE A 95 32.25 2.67 6.93
N ILE A 96 33.36 1.91 6.91
CA ILE A 96 34.22 1.73 8.09
C ILE A 96 34.83 3.06 8.53
N ASN A 97 35.26 3.90 7.58
CA ASN A 97 35.76 5.23 7.89
C ASN A 97 34.68 6.10 8.57
N ASP A 98 33.44 6.04 8.10
CA ASP A 98 32.33 6.79 8.70
C ASP A 98 31.96 6.32 10.11
N ILE A 99 32.01 5.01 10.35
CA ILE A 99 31.83 4.42 11.68
C ILE A 99 32.93 4.91 12.62
N ASN A 100 34.20 4.78 12.21
CA ASN A 100 35.35 5.13 13.05
C ASN A 100 35.39 6.62 13.40
N ASN A 101 35.02 7.48 12.44
CA ASN A 101 34.98 8.93 12.62
C ASN A 101 33.65 9.46 13.19
N LYS A 102 32.67 8.60 13.47
CA LYS A 102 31.32 8.96 13.96
C LYS A 102 30.59 9.93 13.02
N THR A 103 30.83 9.82 11.72
CA THR A 103 30.22 10.66 10.68
C THR A 103 29.01 9.99 10.00
N LEU A 104 28.74 8.71 10.29
CA LEU A 104 27.59 7.97 9.75
C LEU A 104 26.25 8.72 9.89
N LYS A 105 26.04 9.41 11.01
CA LYS A 105 24.83 10.21 11.30
C LYS A 105 24.50 11.30 10.27
N ASN A 106 25.50 11.70 9.48
CA ASN A 106 25.38 12.73 8.46
C ASN A 106 25.11 12.15 7.05
N HIS A 107 25.05 10.83 6.92
CA HIS A 107 24.87 10.16 5.64
C HIS A 107 23.41 10.20 5.18
N ASP A 108 23.19 10.38 3.88
CA ASP A 108 21.86 10.25 3.28
C ASP A 108 21.35 8.82 3.41
N TYR A 109 20.05 8.67 3.68
CA TYR A 109 19.42 7.37 3.87
C TYR A 109 18.02 7.34 3.28
N PHE A 110 17.55 6.12 2.98
CA PHE A 110 16.17 5.86 2.60
C PHE A 110 15.41 5.24 3.77
N PHE A 111 14.19 5.72 4.02
CA PHE A 111 13.36 5.16 5.08
C PHE A 111 12.29 4.21 4.51
N ILE A 112 12.46 2.92 4.79
CA ILE A 112 11.63 1.86 4.25
C ILE A 112 10.70 1.32 5.34
N GLU A 113 9.41 1.51 5.13
CA GLU A 113 8.33 1.00 5.97
C GLU A 113 7.06 0.85 5.13
N LYS A 114 6.13 0.02 5.61
CA LYS A 114 4.76 0.04 5.10
C LYS A 114 4.07 1.31 5.55
N ILE A 115 3.24 1.84 4.66
CA ILE A 115 2.33 2.93 4.98
C ILE A 115 0.91 2.35 4.99
N ASP A 116 0.07 2.86 5.88
CA ASP A 116 -1.32 2.45 5.90
C ASP A 116 -2.02 2.90 4.60
N PHE A 117 -2.55 1.92 3.87
CA PHE A 117 -3.23 2.14 2.60
C PHE A 117 -4.51 2.98 2.75
N LYS A 118 -5.30 2.74 3.81
CA LYS A 118 -6.54 3.47 4.05
C LYS A 118 -6.27 4.91 4.41
N GLU A 119 -5.36 5.14 5.35
CA GLU A 119 -4.97 6.49 5.74
C GLU A 119 -4.48 7.28 4.52
N THR A 120 -3.72 6.63 3.65
CA THR A 120 -3.23 7.24 2.41
C THR A 120 -4.36 7.67 1.48
N ILE A 121 -5.34 6.80 1.17
CA ILE A 121 -6.43 7.16 0.23
C ILE A 121 -7.42 8.19 0.78
N TYR A 122 -7.53 8.30 2.11
CA TYR A 122 -8.39 9.30 2.76
C TYR A 122 -7.67 10.62 3.01
N ASN A 123 -6.35 10.67 2.78
CA ASN A 123 -5.59 11.90 2.86
C ASN A 123 -5.80 12.75 1.60
N LYS A 124 -5.99 14.06 1.78
CA LYS A 124 -6.12 15.01 0.66
C LYS A 124 -4.83 15.15 -0.14
N GLU A 125 -3.69 14.91 0.51
CA GLU A 125 -2.33 14.94 -0.05
C GLU A 125 -1.86 13.54 -0.45
N ALA A 126 -2.79 12.61 -0.72
CA ALA A 126 -2.46 11.24 -1.11
C ALA A 126 -1.44 11.21 -2.25
N LYS A 127 -1.63 12.06 -3.27
CA LYS A 127 -0.72 12.17 -4.41
C LYS A 127 0.71 12.50 -3.95
N GLU A 128 0.88 13.54 -3.15
CA GLU A 128 2.17 14.01 -2.65
C GLU A 128 2.83 12.93 -1.79
N ILE A 129 2.07 12.28 -0.89
CA ILE A 129 2.57 11.18 -0.05
C ILE A 129 3.16 10.05 -0.91
N ILE A 130 2.46 9.63 -1.96
CA ILE A 130 2.92 8.54 -2.81
C ILE A 130 4.12 8.96 -3.66
N GLN A 131 4.14 10.21 -4.14
CA GLN A 131 5.26 10.77 -4.89
C GLN A 131 6.52 10.80 -4.04
N THR A 132 6.44 11.40 -2.85
CA THR A 132 7.55 11.46 -1.89
C THR A 132 8.01 10.05 -1.55
N LYS A 133 7.08 9.15 -1.20
CA LYS A 133 7.44 7.77 -0.86
C LYS A 133 8.16 7.06 -2.00
N TYR A 134 7.73 7.22 -3.25
CA TYR A 134 8.39 6.62 -4.41
C TYR A 134 9.80 7.21 -4.64
N MET A 135 9.95 8.53 -4.49
CA MET A 135 11.23 9.20 -4.62
C MET A 135 12.22 8.78 -3.51
N ASP A 136 11.70 8.47 -2.33
CA ASP A 136 12.48 8.01 -1.16
C ASP A 136 12.71 6.49 -1.14
N LEU A 137 12.49 5.79 -2.26
CA LEU A 137 12.90 4.40 -2.40
C LEU A 137 14.35 4.29 -2.91
N PRO A 138 15.15 3.35 -2.38
CA PRO A 138 16.46 3.04 -2.95
C PRO A 138 16.33 2.47 -4.37
N ILE A 139 17.43 2.54 -5.12
CA ILE A 139 17.47 2.18 -6.54
C ILE A 139 16.95 0.76 -6.76
N ILE A 140 17.33 -0.18 -5.89
CA ILE A 140 16.89 -1.57 -6.00
C ILE A 140 15.36 -1.75 -6.01
N LEU A 141 14.65 -0.97 -5.19
CA LEU A 141 13.18 -1.03 -5.14
C LEU A 141 12.59 -0.35 -6.37
N LYS A 142 13.17 0.78 -6.80
CA LYS A 142 12.77 1.50 -8.02
C LYS A 142 12.94 0.65 -9.28
N GLU A 143 14.04 -0.07 -9.41
CA GLU A 143 14.28 -0.98 -10.53
C GLU A 143 13.23 -2.10 -10.59
N LYS A 144 12.85 -2.65 -9.43
CA LYS A 144 11.80 -3.68 -9.38
C LYS A 144 10.45 -3.12 -9.78
N ILE A 145 10.11 -1.93 -9.32
CA ILE A 145 8.91 -1.19 -9.74
C ILE A 145 8.88 -1.00 -11.26
N ASN A 146 9.99 -0.53 -11.85
CA ASN A 146 10.10 -0.28 -13.28
C ASN A 146 10.01 -1.58 -14.12
N ASN A 147 10.54 -2.69 -13.58
CA ASN A 147 10.51 -4.01 -14.22
C ASN A 147 9.24 -4.81 -13.98
N CYS A 148 8.33 -4.34 -13.11
CA CYS A 148 7.00 -4.92 -12.99
C CYS A 148 6.33 -4.87 -14.36
N ARG A 149 6.12 -6.05 -14.98
CA ARG A 149 5.45 -6.27 -16.28
C ARG A 149 4.07 -5.60 -16.38
N THR A 150 3.54 -5.20 -15.24
CA THR A 150 2.41 -4.32 -15.09
C THR A 150 2.92 -2.88 -15.33
N ARG A 151 2.73 -2.31 -16.53
CA ARG A 151 2.90 -0.87 -16.88
C ARG A 151 2.01 0.07 -16.03
N PHE A 152 2.09 -0.02 -14.71
CA PHE A 152 1.17 0.60 -13.75
C PHE A 152 1.77 1.83 -13.08
N PHE A 153 3.00 2.20 -13.42
CA PHE A 153 3.60 3.46 -13.03
C PHE A 153 3.57 4.40 -14.24
N PRO A 154 2.40 4.94 -14.64
CA PRO A 154 2.42 6.12 -15.50
C PRO A 154 3.20 7.21 -14.76
N HIS A 155 3.81 8.15 -15.50
CA HIS A 155 4.29 9.37 -14.88
C HIS A 155 3.18 9.91 -13.96
N LEU A 156 3.50 10.11 -12.68
CA LEU A 156 2.57 10.54 -11.63
C LEU A 156 1.87 11.87 -11.97
N ASP A 157 2.45 12.65 -12.87
CA ASP A 157 1.88 13.89 -13.42
C ASP A 157 1.12 13.73 -14.74
N SER A 158 0.88 12.49 -15.17
CA SER A 158 -0.01 12.22 -16.30
C SER A 158 -1.39 12.84 -16.04
N SER A 159 -2.02 13.33 -17.11
CA SER A 159 -3.42 13.80 -17.12
C SER A 159 -4.31 12.79 -16.38
N LYS A 160 -4.11 11.50 -16.66
CA LYS A 160 -4.83 10.39 -16.06
C LYS A 160 -4.77 10.37 -14.52
N ILE A 161 -3.59 10.41 -13.91
CA ILE A 161 -3.47 10.35 -12.44
C ILE A 161 -4.14 11.56 -11.79
N ARG A 162 -4.00 12.76 -12.39
CA ARG A 162 -4.70 13.96 -11.92
C ARG A 162 -6.22 13.80 -11.96
N THR A 163 -6.75 13.21 -13.03
CA THR A 163 -8.17 12.89 -13.17
C THR A 163 -8.64 11.89 -12.12
N GLU A 164 -7.92 10.78 -11.95
CA GLU A 164 -8.27 9.72 -10.99
C GLU A 164 -8.20 10.23 -9.54
N HIS A 165 -7.21 11.07 -9.21
CA HIS A 165 -7.08 11.70 -7.89
C HIS A 165 -8.22 12.67 -7.60
N LYS A 166 -8.59 13.53 -8.57
CA LYS A 166 -9.71 14.48 -8.40
C LYS A 166 -11.01 13.73 -8.10
N ILE A 167 -11.29 12.66 -8.84
CA ILE A 167 -12.49 11.83 -8.64
C ILE A 167 -12.47 11.16 -7.26
N LEU A 168 -11.30 10.68 -6.81
CA LEU A 168 -11.14 10.15 -5.46
C LEU A 168 -11.50 11.21 -4.41
N THR A 169 -10.96 12.42 -4.52
CA THR A 169 -11.15 13.48 -3.53
C THR A 169 -12.57 14.06 -3.52
N GLU A 170 -13.19 14.25 -4.69
CA GLU A 170 -14.48 14.94 -4.80
C GLU A 170 -15.67 13.98 -4.70
N HIS A 171 -15.54 12.76 -5.22
CA HIS A 171 -16.64 11.80 -5.30
C HIS A 171 -16.43 10.55 -4.43
N LYS A 172 -15.27 10.42 -3.77
CA LYS A 172 -14.90 9.21 -3.01
C LYS A 172 -14.95 7.96 -3.87
N ILE A 173 -14.58 8.10 -5.15
CA ILE A 173 -14.51 7.00 -6.11
C ILE A 173 -13.03 6.72 -6.42
N LEU A 174 -12.57 5.53 -6.06
CA LEU A 174 -11.19 5.11 -6.29
C LEU A 174 -11.12 4.20 -7.52
N THR A 175 -10.39 4.60 -8.56
CA THR A 175 -10.18 3.72 -9.71
C THR A 175 -9.29 2.54 -9.35
N ALA A 176 -9.51 1.37 -9.97
CA ALA A 176 -8.70 0.18 -9.69
C ALA A 176 -7.23 0.37 -10.09
N SER A 177 -6.95 1.15 -11.14
CA SER A 177 -5.61 1.56 -11.53
C SER A 177 -4.91 2.32 -10.41
N LEU A 178 -5.54 3.38 -9.90
CA LEU A 178 -4.99 4.18 -8.81
C LEU A 178 -4.89 3.35 -7.53
N ALA A 179 -5.91 2.57 -7.18
CA ALA A 179 -5.87 1.70 -6.00
C ALA A 179 -4.70 0.72 -6.02
N HIS A 180 -4.44 0.07 -7.16
CA HIS A 180 -3.31 -0.84 -7.30
C HIS A 180 -1.99 -0.10 -7.13
N TYR A 181 -1.86 1.07 -7.75
CA TYR A 181 -0.67 1.90 -7.64
C TYR A 181 -0.36 2.26 -6.18
N ILE A 182 -1.34 2.82 -5.49
CA ILE A 182 -1.23 3.21 -4.07
C ILE A 182 -0.88 2.00 -3.22
N TYR A 183 -1.61 0.89 -3.40
CA TYR A 183 -1.40 -0.33 -2.64
C TYR A 183 0.02 -0.86 -2.79
N ARG A 184 0.53 -0.94 -4.02
CA ARG A 184 1.87 -1.48 -4.27
C ARG A 184 2.96 -0.62 -3.63
N ILE A 185 2.85 0.70 -3.69
CA ILE A 185 3.81 1.59 -3.01
C ILE A 185 3.69 1.48 -1.50
N CYS A 186 2.47 1.57 -0.95
CA CYS A 186 2.24 1.53 0.49
C CYS A 186 2.67 0.20 1.13
N GLN A 187 2.50 -0.91 0.41
CA GLN A 187 2.78 -2.26 0.91
C GLN A 187 4.09 -2.85 0.39
N LEU A 188 4.83 -2.10 -0.44
CA LEU A 188 5.99 -2.56 -1.19
C LEU A 188 5.74 -3.86 -1.96
N ASP A 189 4.53 -4.08 -2.46
CA ASP A 189 4.11 -5.33 -3.12
C ASP A 189 4.26 -5.22 -4.65
N PHE A 190 5.41 -5.66 -5.17
CA PHE A 190 5.74 -5.51 -6.58
C PHE A 190 5.55 -6.81 -7.39
N TYR A 191 5.36 -7.95 -6.73
CA TYR A 191 5.23 -9.25 -7.41
C TYR A 191 3.80 -9.80 -7.48
N SER A 192 2.94 -9.47 -6.52
CA SER A 192 1.57 -10.00 -6.53
C SER A 192 0.87 -9.68 -7.84
N THR A 193 0.06 -10.61 -8.33
CA THR A 193 -0.76 -10.41 -9.52
C THR A 193 -1.79 -9.30 -9.30
N SER A 194 -2.30 -8.72 -10.39
CA SER A 194 -3.39 -7.74 -10.29
C SER A 194 -4.63 -8.30 -9.58
N THR A 195 -4.91 -9.60 -9.74
CA THR A 195 -6.03 -10.27 -9.07
C THR A 195 -5.83 -10.36 -7.57
N GLU A 196 -4.63 -10.74 -7.12
CA GLU A 196 -4.30 -10.82 -5.70
C GLU A 196 -4.36 -9.45 -5.04
N VAL A 197 -3.73 -8.43 -5.66
CA VAL A 197 -3.78 -7.04 -5.20
C VAL A 197 -5.22 -6.55 -5.11
N GLY A 198 -6.05 -6.78 -6.14
CA GLY A 198 -7.46 -6.38 -6.13
C GLY A 198 -8.27 -7.05 -5.01
N ARG A 199 -7.98 -8.32 -4.68
CA ARG A 199 -8.60 -9.00 -3.54
C ARG A 199 -8.18 -8.37 -2.21
N GLN A 200 -6.90 -8.02 -2.05
CA GLN A 200 -6.43 -7.37 -0.83
C GLN A 200 -7.04 -5.97 -0.66
N ILE A 201 -7.06 -5.17 -1.73
CA ILE A 201 -7.72 -3.85 -1.72
C ILE A 201 -9.20 -3.98 -1.36
N SER A 202 -9.92 -4.92 -1.96
CA SER A 202 -11.35 -5.12 -1.66
C SER A 202 -11.60 -5.47 -0.19
N LYS A 203 -10.74 -6.31 0.41
CA LYS A 203 -10.78 -6.65 1.83
C LYS A 203 -10.47 -5.44 2.71
N LEU A 204 -9.42 -4.69 2.37
CA LEU A 204 -9.07 -3.48 3.09
C LEU A 204 -10.25 -2.50 3.07
N LEU A 205 -10.76 -2.15 1.89
CA LEU A 205 -11.82 -1.16 1.74
C LEU A 205 -13.21 -1.62 2.23
N ASN A 206 -13.41 -2.92 2.45
CA ASN A 206 -14.75 -3.50 2.60
C ASN A 206 -15.68 -3.14 1.45
N THR A 207 -15.14 -3.04 0.22
CA THR A 207 -15.89 -2.65 -0.98
C THR A 207 -15.44 -3.52 -2.15
N LYS A 208 -16.40 -4.02 -2.95
CA LYS A 208 -16.10 -4.75 -4.20
C LYS A 208 -15.87 -3.76 -5.33
N SER A 209 -14.94 -4.07 -6.23
CA SER A 209 -14.82 -3.27 -7.45
C SER A 209 -16.00 -3.53 -8.39
N LYS A 210 -16.47 -2.48 -9.05
CA LYS A 210 -17.50 -2.54 -10.10
C LYS A 210 -16.96 -1.99 -11.41
N SER A 211 -17.31 -2.62 -12.53
CA SER A 211 -16.99 -2.06 -13.84
C SER A 211 -17.96 -0.92 -14.14
N ILE A 212 -17.45 0.20 -14.65
CA ILE A 212 -18.25 1.32 -15.12
C ILE A 212 -17.90 1.66 -16.56
N THR A 213 -18.90 2.12 -17.30
CA THR A 213 -18.76 2.56 -18.68
C THR A 213 -18.08 3.94 -18.76
N PRO A 214 -17.48 4.29 -19.90
CA PRO A 214 -16.96 5.65 -20.11
C PRO A 214 -18.01 6.74 -19.88
N ARG A 215 -19.26 6.49 -20.27
CA ARG A 215 -20.37 7.42 -20.05
C ARG A 215 -20.65 7.67 -18.57
N GLU A 216 -20.66 6.61 -17.75
CA GLU A 216 -20.82 6.74 -16.30
C GLU A 216 -19.62 7.41 -15.66
N PHE A 217 -18.41 7.08 -16.12
CA PHE A 217 -17.18 7.71 -15.65
C PHE A 217 -17.20 9.22 -15.91
N ASN A 218 -17.62 9.63 -17.11
CA ASN A 218 -17.66 11.03 -17.53
C ASN A 218 -18.64 11.88 -16.72
N LYS A 219 -19.63 11.28 -16.04
CA LYS A 219 -20.51 12.00 -15.10
C LYS A 219 -19.73 12.60 -13.93
N TYR A 220 -18.65 11.95 -13.50
CA TYR A 220 -17.75 12.48 -12.47
C TYR A 220 -16.83 13.60 -12.99
N LEU A 221 -16.90 13.91 -14.29
CA LEU A 221 -16.01 14.85 -14.98
C LEU A 221 -16.76 16.01 -15.64
N GLU A 222 -18.08 16.13 -15.44
CA GLU A 222 -18.97 16.99 -16.24
C GLU A 222 -18.48 18.46 -16.31
N ASP A 223 -17.80 18.97 -15.26
CA ASP A 223 -17.26 20.34 -15.20
C ASP A 223 -15.72 20.44 -15.25
N SER A 224 -15.04 19.42 -15.77
CA SER A 224 -13.57 19.39 -15.80
C SER A 224 -12.98 19.46 -17.20
N ASN A 225 -11.87 20.21 -17.34
CA ASN A 225 -10.98 20.19 -18.51
C ASN A 225 -10.10 18.91 -18.57
N LEU A 226 -10.49 17.87 -17.84
CA LEU A 226 -9.71 16.65 -17.68
C LEU A 226 -10.06 15.64 -18.77
N GLU A 227 -9.18 14.65 -18.95
CA GLU A 227 -9.29 13.66 -20.01
C GLU A 227 -10.57 12.82 -19.88
N LYS A 228 -11.49 12.97 -20.84
CA LYS A 228 -12.79 12.25 -20.92
C LYS A 228 -12.72 10.90 -21.65
N ASN A 229 -11.52 10.49 -22.08
CA ASN A 229 -11.28 9.28 -22.88
C ASN A 229 -10.90 8.06 -22.04
N ILE A 230 -11.44 7.94 -20.83
CA ILE A 230 -11.19 6.78 -19.99
C ILE A 230 -12.02 5.61 -20.52
N LYS A 231 -11.33 4.55 -20.94
CA LYS A 231 -11.94 3.27 -21.33
C LYS A 231 -12.72 2.69 -20.16
N GLN A 232 -13.57 1.70 -20.45
CA GLN A 232 -14.24 0.92 -19.41
C GLN A 232 -13.24 0.53 -18.31
N THR A 233 -13.54 0.94 -17.08
CA THR A 233 -12.62 0.80 -15.94
C THR A 233 -13.35 0.21 -14.76
N ARG A 234 -12.60 -0.32 -13.80
CA ARG A 234 -13.14 -0.79 -12.53
C ARG A 234 -12.91 0.29 -11.47
N ILE A 235 -13.90 0.50 -10.62
CA ILE A 235 -13.83 1.45 -9.51
C ILE A 235 -14.26 0.80 -8.19
N TYR A 236 -13.76 1.34 -7.09
CA TYR A 236 -14.24 1.13 -5.74
C TYR A 236 -15.00 2.38 -5.30
N ASP A 237 -16.23 2.19 -4.84
CA ASP A 237 -17.07 3.28 -4.36
C ASP A 237 -16.93 3.37 -2.83
N LEU A 238 -16.11 4.31 -2.36
CA LEU A 238 -15.75 4.40 -0.94
C LEU A 238 -16.91 4.93 -0.08
N ASN A 239 -18.03 5.31 -0.69
CA ASN A 239 -19.27 5.64 0.02
C ASN A 239 -20.06 4.37 0.41
N ILE A 240 -19.68 3.20 -0.11
CA ILE A 240 -20.41 1.94 0.10
C ILE A 240 -19.61 1.02 1.02
N ASN A 241 -20.17 0.72 2.19
CA ASN A 241 -19.75 -0.40 3.01
C ASN A 241 -20.43 -1.69 2.51
N GLN A 242 -19.68 -2.56 1.83
CA GLN A 242 -20.23 -3.78 1.24
C GLN A 242 -20.71 -4.78 2.30
N ILE A 243 -20.07 -4.84 3.47
CA ILE A 243 -20.48 -5.76 4.54
C ILE A 243 -21.86 -5.37 5.06
N GLU A 244 -22.06 -4.07 5.29
CA GLU A 244 -23.34 -3.52 5.71
C GLU A 244 -24.41 -3.74 4.63
N LEU A 245 -24.11 -3.40 3.38
CA LEU A 245 -25.03 -3.59 2.26
C LEU A 245 -25.41 -5.06 2.04
N ASP A 246 -24.45 -5.98 2.11
CA ASP A 246 -24.67 -7.43 1.97
C ASP A 246 -25.53 -7.95 3.14
N THR A 247 -25.32 -7.41 4.35
CA THR A 247 -26.12 -7.75 5.55
C THR A 247 -27.56 -7.25 5.41
N LYS A 248 -27.75 -5.97 5.05
CA LYS A 248 -29.08 -5.38 4.77
C LYS A 248 -29.82 -6.16 3.69
N THR A 249 -29.12 -6.51 2.61
CA THR A 249 -29.66 -7.34 1.52
C THR A 249 -30.06 -8.73 1.97
N LYS A 250 -29.26 -9.38 2.84
CA LYS A 250 -29.58 -10.71 3.39
C LYS A 250 -30.84 -10.66 4.25
N ILE A 251 -30.97 -9.66 5.12
CA ILE A 251 -32.16 -9.45 5.95
C ILE A 251 -33.39 -9.24 5.06
N ALA A 252 -33.30 -8.36 4.06
CA ALA A 252 -34.40 -8.10 3.13
C ALA A 252 -34.87 -9.37 2.40
N LYS A 253 -33.92 -10.19 1.91
CA LYS A 253 -34.24 -11.48 1.27
C LYS A 253 -34.97 -12.43 2.22
N ASN A 254 -34.53 -12.51 3.48
CA ASN A 254 -35.18 -13.35 4.48
C ASN A 254 -36.61 -12.86 4.76
N LEU A 255 -36.83 -11.54 4.89
CA LEU A 255 -38.16 -10.96 5.10
C LEU A 255 -39.10 -11.22 3.92
N ILE A 256 -38.63 -11.06 2.68
CA ILE A 256 -39.39 -11.38 1.47
C ILE A 256 -39.80 -12.87 1.46
N ALA A 257 -38.89 -13.75 1.87
CA ALA A 257 -39.13 -15.19 1.88
C ALA A 257 -40.18 -15.64 2.91
N LEU A 258 -40.45 -14.83 3.96
CA LEU A 258 -41.47 -15.15 4.97
C LEU A 258 -42.91 -15.06 4.44
N LYS A 259 -43.14 -14.41 3.28
CA LYS A 259 -44.46 -14.27 2.63
C LYS A 259 -45.59 -13.82 3.58
N LYS A 260 -45.30 -12.90 4.50
CA LYS A 260 -46.31 -12.34 5.41
C LYS A 260 -47.00 -11.15 4.76
N GLU A 261 -48.34 -11.14 4.75
CA GLU A 261 -49.14 -10.05 4.15
C GLU A 261 -48.80 -8.67 4.72
N LYS A 262 -48.38 -8.59 5.99
CA LYS A 262 -47.98 -7.34 6.65
C LYS A 262 -46.55 -6.88 6.35
N LEU A 263 -45.78 -7.62 5.54
CA LEU A 263 -44.41 -7.26 5.15
C LEU A 263 -44.38 -6.82 3.69
N ASP A 264 -44.88 -5.60 3.43
CA ASP A 264 -44.78 -4.98 2.11
C ASP A 264 -43.38 -4.40 1.84
N ILE A 265 -43.19 -3.93 0.60
CA ILE A 265 -41.92 -3.34 0.13
C ILE A 265 -41.49 -2.16 1.01
N SER A 266 -42.42 -1.31 1.44
CA SER A 266 -42.12 -0.09 2.18
C SER A 266 -41.66 -0.42 3.61
N ILE A 267 -42.33 -1.39 4.25
CA ILE A 267 -41.95 -1.89 5.58
C ILE A 267 -40.56 -2.55 5.53
N ILE A 268 -40.31 -3.39 4.53
CA ILE A 268 -38.99 -4.04 4.36
C ILE A 268 -37.90 -3.01 4.07
N SER A 269 -38.19 -2.03 3.21
CA SER A 269 -37.29 -0.90 2.92
C SER A 269 -36.93 -0.14 4.19
N LYS A 270 -37.92 0.23 5.01
CA LYS A 270 -37.70 0.92 6.27
C LYS A 270 -36.91 0.10 7.29
N ALA A 271 -37.21 -1.20 7.40
CA ALA A 271 -36.54 -2.10 8.36
C ALA A 271 -35.08 -2.41 7.98
N THR A 272 -34.73 -2.35 6.70
CA THR A 272 -33.38 -2.69 6.20
C THR A 272 -32.59 -1.48 5.74
N GLU A 273 -33.20 -0.30 5.73
CA GLU A 273 -32.64 0.95 5.19
C GLU A 273 -32.20 0.86 3.72
N LEU A 274 -32.71 -0.13 2.98
CA LEU A 274 -32.56 -0.21 1.53
C LEU A 274 -33.62 0.66 0.86
N SER A 275 -33.35 1.16 -0.34
CA SER A 275 -34.38 1.87 -1.11
C SER A 275 -35.49 0.92 -1.55
N GLU A 276 -36.72 1.43 -1.67
CA GLU A 276 -37.86 0.63 -2.15
C GLU A 276 -37.58 -0.01 -3.52
N LYS A 277 -36.83 0.69 -4.40
CA LYS A 277 -36.41 0.16 -5.70
C LYS A 277 -35.47 -1.05 -5.57
N GLU A 278 -34.57 -1.06 -4.58
CA GLU A 278 -33.70 -2.20 -4.32
C GLU A 278 -34.49 -3.39 -3.78
N VAL A 279 -35.41 -3.14 -2.85
CA VAL A 279 -36.30 -4.17 -2.29
C VAL A 279 -37.20 -4.77 -3.38
N GLN A 280 -37.80 -3.94 -4.25
CA GLN A 280 -38.58 -4.39 -5.41
C GLN A 280 -37.77 -5.31 -6.32
N LYS A 281 -36.53 -4.95 -6.65
CA LYS A 281 -35.65 -5.80 -7.47
C LYS A 281 -35.33 -7.14 -6.80
N LEU A 282 -35.15 -7.16 -5.47
CA LEU A 282 -34.94 -8.39 -4.72
C LEU A 282 -36.19 -9.29 -4.76
N GLN A 283 -37.38 -8.70 -4.60
CA GLN A 283 -38.65 -9.43 -4.65
C GLN A 283 -38.89 -10.03 -6.05
N GLN A 284 -38.69 -9.24 -7.11
CA GLN A 284 -38.79 -9.73 -8.49
C GLN A 284 -37.84 -10.90 -8.76
N LYS A 285 -36.59 -10.82 -8.29
CA LYS A 285 -35.63 -11.94 -8.41
C LYS A 285 -36.10 -13.18 -7.65
N TYR A 286 -36.65 -13.01 -6.46
CA TYR A 286 -37.17 -14.11 -5.66
C TYR A 286 -38.37 -14.79 -6.35
N LEU A 287 -39.32 -14.01 -6.88
CA LEU A 287 -40.49 -14.53 -7.61
C LEU A 287 -40.07 -15.31 -8.86
N LYS A 288 -39.10 -14.79 -9.63
CA LYS A 288 -38.54 -15.49 -10.80
C LYS A 288 -37.90 -16.84 -10.43
N LEU A 289 -37.20 -16.91 -9.30
CA LEU A 289 -36.61 -18.17 -8.82
C LEU A 289 -37.68 -19.20 -8.38
N GLN A 290 -38.90 -18.77 -8.10
CA GLN A 290 -40.04 -19.63 -7.78
C GLN A 290 -40.90 -19.98 -8.99
N GLY A 291 -40.49 -19.61 -10.21
CA GLY A 291 -41.23 -19.92 -11.44
C GLY A 291 -42.42 -19.00 -11.72
N PHE A 292 -42.54 -17.88 -10.99
CA PHE A 292 -43.52 -16.85 -11.29
C PHE A 292 -42.90 -15.82 -12.24
N ASN A 293 -43.52 -15.65 -13.42
CA ASN A 293 -43.18 -14.60 -14.38
C ASN A 293 -43.79 -13.26 -14.00
#